data_AF-T0G5U9-F1
#
_entry.id   AF-T0G5U9-F1
#
_cell.length_a   1.000
_cell.length_b   1.000
_cell.length_c   1.000
_cell.angle_alpha   90.00
_cell.angle_beta   90.00
_cell.angle_gamma   90.00
#
_symmetry.space_group_name_H-M   'P 1'
#
loop_
_entity.id
_entity.type
_entity.pdbx_description
1 polymer ?
#
loop_
_entity_poly.entity_id
_entity_poly.type
_entity_poly.pdbx_seq_one_letter_code
_entity_poly.pdbx_strand_id
1 'polypeptide(L)'
;MKKTVMKIIKWAMIFLCSISISCKNLAGVAQRIAEFEKQKQYDPKFNGDILNGPNDFNFDPMNLPKIDKTREDELAIIYPSEPSLKLTFLKPIDKVILGKRFKMDRLYAYYKITKESISDGIQFGYVAQERLTLIMFISQGVVAQYLIIHELLGSDGKWRNGKYARKIPNFKGNRFESWPNESVDNDCYFVQRVDRALILGDEASRELNCPLWEAVPVNKNLQRQTPLVKILMYILSPIVVIMDLLTMQNLHQR
;
A
#
# COMPACT_ATOMS: atom_id res chain seq x y z
N MET A 1 8.98 9.46 2.30
CA MET A 1 8.66 9.08 3.69
C MET A 1 9.87 8.83 4.59
N LYS A 2 10.85 7.98 4.23
CA LYS A 2 12.02 7.67 5.08
C LYS A 2 12.82 8.89 5.56
N LYS A 3 13.02 9.91 4.72
CA LYS A 3 13.78 11.13 5.06
C LYS A 3 13.09 12.00 6.12
N THR A 4 11.76 12.07 6.12
CA THR A 4 11.00 12.90 7.07
C THR A 4 10.96 12.24 8.45
N VAL A 5 10.77 10.92 8.48
CA VAL A 5 10.80 10.13 9.72
C VAL A 5 12.19 10.19 10.37
N MET A 6 13.28 10.07 9.60
CA MET A 6 14.64 10.23 10.13
C MET A 6 14.91 11.64 10.67
N LYS A 7 14.35 12.69 10.07
CA LYS A 7 14.48 14.07 10.59
C LYS A 7 13.78 14.23 11.94
N ILE A 8 12.57 13.68 12.09
CA ILE A 8 11.82 13.73 13.35
C ILE A 8 12.55 12.95 14.45
N ILE A 9 13.04 11.75 14.14
CA ILE A 9 13.83 10.92 15.09
C ILE A 9 15.11 11.66 15.51
N LYS A 10 15.80 12.30 14.57
CA LYS A 10 17.02 13.07 14.86
C LYS A 10 16.75 14.23 15.82
N TRP A 11 15.65 14.97 15.62
CA TRP A 11 15.26 16.07 16.51
C TRP A 11 14.84 15.57 17.89
N ALA A 12 14.07 14.48 17.98
CA ALA A 12 13.69 13.87 19.25
C ALA A 12 14.91 13.36 20.05
N MET A 13 15.91 12.77 19.37
CA MET A 13 17.14 12.32 20.03
C MET A 13 18.00 13.47 20.57
N ILE A 14 18.07 14.59 19.83
CA ILE A 14 18.79 15.79 20.29
C ILE A 14 18.12 16.33 21.56
N PHE A 15 16.80 16.44 21.56
CA PHE A 15 16.01 16.95 22.69
C PHE A 15 16.11 16.05 23.94
N LEU A 16 16.06 14.73 23.77
CA LEU A 16 16.17 13.77 24.88
C LEU A 16 17.60 13.69 25.47
N CYS A 17 18.64 13.84 24.64
CA CYS A 17 20.04 13.92 25.12
C CYS A 17 20.30 15.18 25.96
N SER A 18 19.60 16.28 25.69
CA SER A 18 19.69 17.51 26.49
C SER A 18 19.00 17.43 27.87
N ILE A 19 18.17 16.42 28.13
CA ILE A 19 17.41 16.25 29.39
C ILE A 19 18.07 15.18 30.30
N SER A 20 19.37 14.94 30.17
CA SER A 20 20.14 13.95 30.97
C SER A 20 19.61 12.50 30.90
N ILE A 21 18.76 12.16 29.93
CA ILE A 21 18.47 10.77 29.59
C ILE A 21 19.66 10.27 28.78
N SER A 22 20.52 9.47 29.41
CA SER A 22 21.75 8.92 28.83
C SER A 22 21.57 8.50 27.37
N CYS A 23 22.27 9.19 26.44
CA CYS A 23 22.21 8.94 25.00
C CYS A 23 22.52 7.47 24.62
N LYS A 24 23.17 6.70 25.50
CA LYS A 24 23.41 5.25 25.36
C LYS A 24 22.09 4.45 25.26
N ASN A 25 21.02 4.89 25.91
CA ASN A 25 19.72 4.22 25.86
C ASN A 25 18.96 4.50 24.55
N LEU A 26 19.15 5.66 23.92
CA LEU A 26 18.49 6.04 22.66
C LEU A 26 19.10 5.34 21.43
N ALA A 27 20.43 5.20 21.39
CA ALA A 27 21.11 4.42 20.35
C ALA A 27 20.66 2.95 20.36
N GLY A 28 20.49 2.36 21.56
CA GLY A 28 19.95 1.01 21.72
C GLY A 28 18.48 0.88 21.26
N VAL A 29 17.67 1.92 21.40
CA VAL A 29 16.28 1.94 20.90
C VAL A 29 16.24 2.05 19.37
N ALA A 30 17.05 2.93 18.77
CA ALA A 30 17.14 3.05 17.31
C ALA A 30 17.69 1.76 16.66
N GLN A 31 18.68 1.13 17.26
CA GLN A 31 19.22 -0.15 16.82
C GLN A 31 18.18 -1.27 16.94
N ARG A 32 17.43 -1.34 18.05
CA ARG A 32 16.32 -2.29 18.20
C ARG A 32 15.20 -2.03 17.20
N ILE A 33 14.83 -0.78 16.92
CA ILE A 33 13.84 -0.45 15.89
C ILE A 33 14.34 -0.90 14.50
N ALA A 34 15.61 -0.67 14.17
CA ALA A 34 16.21 -1.12 12.92
C ALA A 34 16.29 -2.66 12.84
N GLU A 35 16.59 -3.35 13.94
CA GLU A 35 16.56 -4.82 14.05
C GLU A 35 15.12 -5.37 13.94
N PHE A 36 14.12 -4.69 14.52
CA PHE A 36 12.70 -5.01 14.38
C PHE A 36 12.19 -4.83 12.94
N GLU A 37 12.62 -3.78 12.23
CA GLU A 37 12.33 -3.61 10.80
C GLU A 37 13.02 -4.68 9.95
N LYS A 38 14.21 -5.13 10.35
CA LYS A 38 14.96 -6.21 9.71
C LYS A 38 14.33 -7.60 9.93
N GLN A 39 13.47 -7.76 10.94
CA GLN A 39 12.82 -9.03 11.31
C GLN A 39 11.45 -9.28 10.67
N LYS A 40 10.84 -8.32 9.98
CA LYS A 40 9.71 -8.62 9.08
C LYS A 40 10.25 -9.23 7.80
N GLN A 41 10.63 -10.49 7.87
CA GLN A 41 11.02 -11.25 6.70
C GLN A 41 9.75 -11.61 5.92
N TYR A 42 9.36 -10.74 5.00
CA TYR A 42 8.36 -11.08 3.99
C TYR A 42 8.88 -12.23 3.13
N ASP A 43 7.96 -12.97 2.52
CA ASP A 43 8.30 -14.07 1.61
C ASP A 43 9.17 -13.51 0.46
N PRO A 44 10.44 -13.95 0.34
CA PRO A 44 11.38 -13.37 -0.62
C PRO A 44 10.96 -13.58 -2.07
N LYS A 45 10.08 -14.54 -2.36
CA LYS A 45 9.50 -14.74 -3.70
C LYS A 45 8.70 -13.54 -4.19
N PHE A 46 8.34 -12.63 -3.30
CA PHE A 46 7.51 -11.46 -3.59
C PHE A 46 8.19 -10.14 -3.19
N ASN A 47 9.53 -10.11 -3.09
CA ASN A 47 10.30 -8.92 -2.69
C ASN A 47 10.15 -7.69 -3.61
N GLY A 48 9.51 -7.84 -4.77
CA GLY A 48 9.21 -6.74 -5.69
C GLY A 48 7.74 -6.33 -5.74
N ASP A 49 6.88 -6.94 -4.93
CA ASP A 49 5.45 -6.65 -4.91
C ASP A 49 5.15 -5.40 -4.08
N ILE A 50 4.10 -4.68 -4.49
CA ILE A 50 3.65 -3.45 -3.86
C ILE A 50 2.17 -3.62 -3.55
N LEU A 51 1.79 -3.53 -2.27
CA LEU A 51 0.40 -3.66 -1.83
C LEU A 51 -0.29 -2.31 -1.55
N ASN A 52 0.52 -1.25 -1.37
CA ASN A 52 0.04 0.10 -1.10
C ASN A 52 1.12 1.12 -1.50
N GLY A 53 1.19 1.39 -2.80
CA GLY A 53 2.10 2.35 -3.40
C GLY A 53 1.53 3.77 -3.46
N PRO A 54 2.16 4.67 -4.22
CA PRO A 54 1.73 6.05 -4.35
C PRO A 54 0.42 6.17 -5.16
N ASN A 55 -0.35 7.25 -4.96
CA ASN A 55 -1.65 7.49 -5.60
C ASN A 55 -1.68 8.78 -6.44
N ASP A 56 -0.52 9.19 -6.96
CA ASP A 56 -0.26 10.42 -7.71
C ASP A 56 0.23 10.15 -9.14
N PHE A 57 -0.19 9.03 -9.72
CA PHE A 57 0.18 8.64 -11.08
C PHE A 57 -0.11 9.74 -12.11
N ASN A 58 0.90 10.11 -12.90
CA ASN A 58 0.74 11.04 -14.01
C ASN A 58 0.28 10.31 -15.28
N PHE A 59 -1.04 10.13 -15.42
CA PHE A 59 -1.61 9.44 -16.56
C PHE A 59 -1.46 10.23 -17.87
N ASP A 60 -0.87 9.57 -18.87
CA ASP A 60 -0.79 10.07 -20.25
C ASP A 60 -1.61 9.16 -21.20
N PRO A 61 -2.75 9.64 -21.73
CA PRO A 61 -3.58 8.87 -22.66
C PRO A 61 -2.92 8.63 -24.03
N MET A 62 -1.88 9.39 -24.39
CA MET A 62 -1.17 9.24 -25.66
C MET A 62 -0.05 8.19 -25.59
N ASN A 63 0.36 7.82 -24.37
CA ASN A 63 1.44 6.88 -24.11
C ASN A 63 0.93 5.63 -23.38
N LEU A 64 -0.06 4.94 -23.98
CA LEU A 64 -0.60 3.67 -23.49
C LEU A 64 0.25 2.48 -23.98
N PRO A 65 0.38 1.40 -23.19
CA PRO A 65 1.10 0.22 -23.64
C PRO A 65 0.41 -0.42 -24.84
N LYS A 66 1.23 -0.91 -25.77
CA LYS A 66 0.76 -1.68 -26.91
C LYS A 66 0.58 -3.14 -26.47
N ILE A 67 -0.66 -3.61 -26.54
CA ILE A 67 -1.03 -4.99 -26.21
C ILE A 67 -0.17 -5.98 -27.04
N ASP A 68 0.35 -7.01 -26.37
CA ASP A 68 1.24 -8.05 -26.92
C ASP A 68 2.57 -7.54 -27.50
N LYS A 69 2.94 -6.29 -27.24
CA LYS A 69 4.17 -5.67 -27.77
C LYS A 69 5.01 -5.00 -26.69
N THR A 70 4.37 -4.22 -25.83
CA THR A 70 5.06 -3.54 -24.73
C THR A 70 5.51 -4.57 -23.71
N ARG A 71 6.82 -4.62 -23.48
CA ARG A 71 7.40 -5.47 -22.45
C ARG A 71 7.29 -4.81 -21.08
N GLU A 72 7.34 -5.63 -20.04
CA GLU A 72 7.24 -5.17 -18.66
C GLU A 72 8.40 -4.26 -18.24
N ASP A 73 9.62 -4.52 -18.71
CA ASP A 73 10.80 -3.67 -18.45
C ASP A 73 10.66 -2.28 -19.10
N GLU A 74 9.92 -2.17 -20.20
CA GLU A 74 9.62 -0.89 -20.87
C GLU A 74 8.59 -0.07 -20.09
N LEU A 75 7.77 -0.68 -19.22
CA LEU A 75 6.75 0.04 -18.45
C LEU A 75 7.37 1.07 -17.51
N ALA A 76 8.58 0.82 -16.98
CA ALA A 76 9.28 1.80 -16.14
C ALA A 76 9.74 3.04 -16.92
N ILE A 77 9.86 2.95 -18.25
CA ILE A 77 10.20 4.08 -19.12
C ILE A 77 8.93 4.86 -19.47
N ILE A 78 7.85 4.14 -19.78
CA ILE A 78 6.55 4.72 -20.13
C ILE A 78 5.90 5.39 -18.90
N TYR A 79 5.99 4.73 -17.74
CA TYR A 79 5.44 5.14 -16.46
C TYR A 79 6.54 5.13 -15.40
N PRO A 80 7.31 6.23 -15.27
CA PRO A 80 8.46 6.29 -14.37
C PRO A 80 8.08 6.31 -12.88
N SER A 81 6.83 6.64 -12.56
CA SER A 81 6.30 6.50 -11.21
C SER A 81 6.20 5.02 -10.81
N GLU A 82 6.44 4.70 -9.54
CA GLU A 82 6.14 3.37 -9.03
C GLU A 82 4.63 3.08 -9.11
N PRO A 83 4.23 1.82 -9.37
CA PRO A 83 2.82 1.45 -9.35
C PRO A 83 2.25 1.52 -7.93
N SER A 84 0.96 1.82 -7.84
CA SER A 84 0.19 1.79 -6.59
C SER A 84 -0.02 0.35 -6.08
N LEU A 85 -0.10 -0.60 -7.01
CA LEU A 85 -0.21 -2.02 -6.73
C LEU A 85 0.64 -2.80 -7.72
N LYS A 86 1.40 -3.78 -7.24
CA LYS A 86 2.13 -4.75 -8.04
C LYS A 86 2.00 -6.11 -7.39
N LEU A 87 1.34 -7.03 -8.09
CA LEU A 87 1.12 -8.40 -7.64
C LEU A 87 1.83 -9.38 -8.58
N THR A 88 2.57 -10.31 -8.00
CA THR A 88 3.17 -11.44 -8.73
C THR A 88 2.40 -12.72 -8.42
N PHE A 89 1.96 -13.44 -9.45
CA PHE A 89 1.31 -14.74 -9.35
C PHE A 89 2.30 -15.85 -9.73
N LEU A 90 2.73 -16.64 -8.73
CA LEU A 90 3.64 -17.77 -8.95
C LEU A 90 3.00 -18.84 -9.84
N LYS A 91 1.67 -18.94 -9.78
CA LYS A 91 0.85 -19.76 -10.68
C LYS A 91 0.01 -18.80 -11.53
N PRO A 92 0.22 -18.75 -12.86
CA PRO A 92 -0.55 -17.84 -13.72
C PRO A 92 -2.06 -18.14 -13.69
N ILE A 93 -2.88 -17.10 -13.75
CA ILE A 93 -4.35 -17.16 -13.73
C ILE A 93 -4.91 -16.94 -15.14
N ASP A 94 -5.83 -17.81 -15.58
CA ASP A 94 -6.58 -17.57 -16.81
C ASP A 94 -7.53 -16.37 -16.63
N LYS A 95 -7.35 -15.33 -17.45
CA LYS A 95 -8.20 -14.15 -17.45
C LYS A 95 -8.90 -13.98 -18.79
N VAL A 96 -10.08 -13.37 -18.74
CA VAL A 96 -10.79 -12.86 -19.92
C VAL A 96 -11.11 -11.39 -19.66
N ILE A 97 -10.42 -10.50 -20.37
CA ILE A 97 -10.58 -9.05 -20.20
C ILE A 97 -10.85 -8.44 -21.58
N LEU A 98 -11.98 -7.74 -21.71
CA LEU A 98 -12.46 -7.16 -22.98
C LEU A 98 -12.50 -8.20 -24.12
N GLY A 99 -12.96 -9.41 -23.81
CA GLY A 99 -13.09 -10.52 -24.78
C GLY A 99 -11.78 -11.27 -25.08
N LYS A 100 -10.63 -10.77 -24.65
CA LYS A 100 -9.33 -11.44 -24.84
C LYS A 100 -9.02 -12.40 -23.70
N ARG A 101 -8.68 -13.64 -24.03
CA ARG A 101 -8.22 -14.67 -23.09
C ARG A 101 -6.69 -14.71 -23.03
N PHE A 102 -6.11 -14.77 -21.84
CA PHE A 102 -4.66 -14.88 -21.63
C PHE A 102 -4.35 -15.42 -20.22
N LYS A 103 -3.10 -15.79 -19.95
CA LYS A 103 -2.62 -16.21 -18.63
C LYS A 103 -1.89 -15.06 -17.95
N MET A 104 -2.47 -14.51 -16.89
CA MET A 104 -1.86 -13.43 -16.12
C MET A 104 -0.87 -14.00 -15.11
N ASP A 105 0.38 -13.54 -15.13
CA ASP A 105 1.38 -13.83 -14.09
C ASP A 105 1.77 -12.61 -13.26
N ARG A 106 1.49 -11.39 -13.75
CA ARG A 106 1.65 -10.16 -12.95
C ARG A 106 0.51 -9.19 -13.22
N LEU A 107 0.20 -8.40 -12.20
CA LEU A 107 -0.77 -7.30 -12.26
C LEU A 107 -0.14 -6.03 -11.71
N TYR A 108 -0.26 -4.94 -12.48
CA TYR A 108 0.22 -3.62 -12.09
C TYR A 108 -0.97 -2.68 -12.09
N ALA A 109 -1.21 -1.95 -11.00
CA ALA A 109 -2.22 -0.91 -10.96
C ALA A 109 -1.60 0.43 -10.57
N TYR A 110 -1.99 1.47 -11.28
CA TYR A 110 -1.58 2.84 -11.05
C TYR A 110 -2.82 3.67 -10.75
N TYR A 111 -2.80 4.35 -9.62
CA TYR A 111 -3.89 5.17 -9.13
C TYR A 111 -3.50 6.64 -9.17
N LYS A 112 -4.43 7.46 -9.64
CA LYS A 112 -4.40 8.91 -9.53
C LYS A 112 -5.69 9.32 -8.84
N ILE A 113 -5.55 10.01 -7.71
CA ILE A 113 -6.69 10.59 -7.00
C ILE A 113 -6.49 12.10 -6.92
N THR A 114 -7.28 12.86 -7.68
CA THR A 114 -7.33 14.32 -7.54
C THR A 114 -8.24 14.65 -6.36
N LYS A 115 -7.73 15.44 -5.42
CA LYS A 115 -8.43 15.80 -4.18
C LYS A 115 -8.59 17.31 -4.07
N GLU A 116 -9.72 17.74 -3.55
CA GLU A 116 -9.97 19.11 -3.13
C GLU A 116 -9.94 19.18 -1.61
N SER A 117 -9.23 20.18 -1.06
CA SER A 117 -9.18 20.41 0.37
C SER A 117 -10.51 20.96 0.87
N ILE A 118 -11.05 20.38 1.93
CA ILE A 118 -12.14 20.96 2.70
C ILE A 118 -11.55 21.51 3.98
N SER A 119 -11.72 22.80 4.21
CA SER A 119 -11.35 23.48 5.44
C SER A 119 -12.47 24.43 5.81
N ASP A 120 -13.16 24.14 6.91
CA ASP A 120 -14.18 25.00 7.51
C ASP A 120 -13.70 25.66 8.81
N GLY A 121 -12.39 25.60 9.10
CA GLY A 121 -11.76 26.16 10.29
C GLY A 121 -11.80 25.26 11.53
N ILE A 122 -12.60 24.18 11.52
CA ILE A 122 -12.70 23.22 12.63
C ILE A 122 -12.28 21.81 12.17
N GLN A 123 -12.56 21.45 10.93
CA GLN A 123 -12.17 20.17 10.32
C GLN A 123 -11.30 20.39 9.08
N PHE A 124 -10.20 19.64 9.03
CA PHE A 124 -9.34 19.53 7.85
C PHE A 124 -9.59 18.19 7.18
N GLY A 125 -10.02 18.21 5.93
CA GLY A 125 -10.34 17.02 5.16
C GLY A 125 -10.04 17.18 3.69
N TYR A 126 -10.29 16.11 2.94
CA TYR A 126 -10.19 16.10 1.49
C TYR A 126 -11.37 15.34 0.90
N VAL A 127 -11.93 15.86 -0.18
CA VAL A 127 -12.87 15.13 -1.03
C VAL A 127 -12.19 14.79 -2.34
N ALA A 128 -12.29 13.52 -2.75
CA ALA A 128 -11.79 13.09 -4.05
C ALA A 128 -12.73 13.62 -5.14
N GLN A 129 -12.17 14.34 -6.12
CA GLN A 129 -12.90 14.90 -7.26
C GLN A 129 -12.76 14.04 -8.52
N GLU A 130 -11.62 13.35 -8.66
CA GLU A 130 -11.34 12.46 -9.78
C GLU A 130 -10.62 11.22 -9.26
N ARG A 131 -10.96 10.07 -9.83
CA ARG A 131 -10.24 8.82 -9.66
C ARG A 131 -9.91 8.29 -11.04
N LEU A 132 -8.63 8.04 -11.27
CA LEU A 132 -8.17 7.40 -12.49
C LEU A 132 -7.29 6.22 -12.11
N THR A 133 -7.64 5.06 -12.64
CA THR A 133 -6.94 3.80 -12.41
C THR A 133 -6.56 3.18 -13.74
N LEU A 134 -5.26 2.96 -13.94
CA LEU A 134 -4.74 2.15 -15.04
C LEU A 134 -4.30 0.80 -14.48
N ILE A 135 -4.93 -0.28 -14.93
CA ILE A 135 -4.56 -1.66 -14.55
C ILE A 135 -3.97 -2.35 -15.77
N MET A 136 -2.77 -2.90 -15.62
CA MET A 136 -2.09 -3.66 -16.65
C MET A 136 -1.98 -5.13 -16.22
N PHE A 137 -2.39 -6.01 -17.12
CA PHE A 137 -2.31 -7.45 -16.97
C PHE A 137 -1.15 -7.96 -17.82
N ILE A 138 -0.20 -8.61 -17.17
CA ILE A 138 1.04 -9.05 -17.79
C ILE A 138 1.02 -10.58 -17.88
N SER A 139 1.49 -11.09 -19.02
CA SER A 139 1.69 -12.51 -19.30
C SER A 139 3.12 -12.68 -19.79
N GLN A 140 3.94 -13.41 -19.05
CA GLN A 140 5.31 -13.75 -19.42
C GLN A 140 6.16 -12.52 -19.77
N GLY A 141 6.02 -11.45 -18.97
CA GLY A 141 6.78 -10.21 -19.14
C GLY A 141 6.31 -9.31 -20.28
N VAL A 142 5.14 -9.56 -20.88
CA VAL A 142 4.52 -8.72 -21.92
C VAL A 142 3.13 -8.28 -21.48
N VAL A 143 2.76 -7.03 -21.77
CA VAL A 143 1.42 -6.51 -21.48
C VAL A 143 0.38 -7.23 -22.35
N ALA A 144 -0.38 -8.13 -21.75
CA ALA A 144 -1.41 -8.90 -22.43
C ALA A 144 -2.73 -8.12 -22.59
N GLN A 145 -3.06 -7.27 -21.62
CA GLN A 145 -4.23 -6.39 -21.67
C GLN A 145 -4.09 -5.25 -20.66
N TYR A 146 -4.87 -4.18 -20.81
CA TYR A 146 -5.03 -3.16 -19.77
C TYR A 146 -6.46 -2.62 -19.69
N LEU A 147 -6.80 -2.04 -18.54
CA LEU A 147 -8.06 -1.37 -18.25
C LEU A 147 -7.82 0.04 -17.74
N ILE A 148 -8.71 0.96 -18.11
CA ILE A 148 -8.74 2.31 -17.58
C ILE A 148 -10.10 2.52 -16.95
N ILE A 149 -10.11 2.72 -15.63
CA ILE A 149 -11.26 3.23 -14.89
C ILE A 149 -11.01 4.71 -14.68
N HIS A 150 -11.99 5.53 -15.02
CA HIS A 150 -11.92 6.97 -14.84
C HIS A 150 -13.28 7.43 -14.33
N GLU A 151 -13.31 7.92 -13.10
CA GLU A 151 -14.51 8.41 -12.43
C GLU A 151 -14.33 9.87 -12.01
N LEU A 152 -15.37 10.66 -12.20
CA LEU A 152 -15.45 12.07 -11.82
C LEU A 152 -16.60 12.25 -10.83
N LEU A 153 -16.38 13.03 -9.78
CA LEU A 153 -17.43 13.43 -8.85
C LEU A 153 -18.25 14.56 -9.49
N GLY A 154 -19.53 14.30 -9.72
CA GLY A 154 -20.47 15.31 -10.19
C GLY A 154 -20.87 16.30 -9.10
N SER A 155 -21.39 17.46 -9.50
CA SER A 155 -21.93 18.46 -8.57
C SER A 155 -23.13 17.96 -7.75
N ASP A 156 -23.78 16.89 -8.17
CA ASP A 156 -24.83 16.17 -7.45
C ASP A 156 -24.28 15.16 -6.43
N GLY A 157 -22.96 15.13 -6.21
CA GLY A 157 -22.27 14.21 -5.31
C GLY A 157 -22.19 12.77 -5.84
N LYS A 158 -22.56 12.53 -7.10
CA LYS A 158 -22.54 11.19 -7.71
C LYS A 158 -21.32 10.99 -8.59
N TRP A 159 -20.70 9.82 -8.49
CA TRP A 159 -19.62 9.41 -9.37
C TRP A 159 -20.14 9.08 -10.77
N ARG A 160 -19.44 9.56 -11.79
CA ARG A 160 -19.77 9.35 -13.21
C ARG A 160 -18.52 8.98 -13.99
N ASN A 161 -18.70 8.26 -15.09
CA ASN A 161 -17.60 7.90 -15.98
C ASN A 161 -16.96 9.16 -16.60
N GLY A 162 -15.64 9.29 -16.44
CA GLY A 162 -14.83 10.29 -17.11
C GLY A 162 -14.48 9.89 -18.55
N LYS A 163 -13.80 10.80 -19.26
CA LYS A 163 -13.47 10.70 -20.69
C LYS A 163 -12.73 9.41 -21.09
N TYR A 164 -11.94 8.85 -20.18
CA TYR A 164 -11.07 7.69 -20.46
C TYR A 164 -11.67 6.37 -19.98
N ALA A 165 -12.87 6.39 -19.40
CA ALA A 165 -13.51 5.18 -18.91
C ALA A 165 -13.83 4.24 -20.07
N ARG A 166 -13.39 2.99 -19.97
CA ARG A 166 -13.74 1.95 -20.93
C ARG A 166 -14.82 1.06 -20.33
N LYS A 167 -15.94 0.91 -21.04
CA LYS A 167 -17.00 -0.02 -20.64
C LYS A 167 -16.50 -1.45 -20.83
N ILE A 168 -16.47 -2.23 -19.76
CA ILE A 168 -16.22 -3.67 -19.81
C ILE A 168 -17.59 -4.36 -19.81
N PRO A 169 -17.92 -5.18 -20.81
CA PRO A 169 -19.18 -5.92 -20.83
C PRO A 169 -19.38 -6.72 -19.54
N ASN A 170 -20.58 -6.62 -18.95
CA ASN A 170 -20.99 -7.35 -17.75
C ASN A 170 -20.19 -7.08 -16.46
N PHE A 171 -19.22 -6.17 -16.50
CA PHE A 171 -18.53 -5.69 -15.32
C PHE A 171 -19.14 -4.35 -14.91
N LYS A 172 -19.79 -4.34 -13.76
CA LYS A 172 -20.45 -3.13 -13.27
C LYS A 172 -19.43 -2.06 -12.89
N GLY A 173 -18.22 -2.47 -12.46
CA GLY A 173 -17.22 -1.57 -11.89
C GLY A 173 -17.77 -0.90 -10.64
N ASN A 174 -17.15 -1.10 -9.50
CA ASN A 174 -17.55 -0.33 -8.33
C ASN A 174 -16.31 0.03 -7.53
N ARG A 175 -16.48 0.89 -6.52
CA ARG A 175 -15.36 1.36 -5.69
C ARG A 175 -14.57 0.25 -4.98
N PHE A 176 -15.06 -0.98 -4.97
CA PHE A 176 -14.46 -2.15 -4.34
C PHE A 176 -13.97 -3.19 -5.35
N GLU A 177 -14.22 -2.99 -6.65
CA GLU A 177 -13.80 -3.90 -7.70
C GLU A 177 -13.38 -3.10 -8.94
N SER A 178 -12.07 -3.09 -9.17
CA SER A 178 -11.33 -2.35 -10.20
C SER A 178 -11.10 -3.20 -11.45
N TRP A 179 -11.24 -4.53 -11.36
CA TRP A 179 -11.28 -5.40 -12.53
C TRP A 179 -12.12 -6.66 -12.28
N PRO A 180 -12.59 -7.35 -13.32
CA PRO A 180 -13.41 -8.55 -13.15
C PRO A 180 -12.73 -9.62 -12.30
N ASN A 181 -13.42 -10.03 -11.23
CA ASN A 181 -12.98 -11.01 -10.24
C ASN A 181 -11.78 -10.54 -9.39
N GLU A 182 -11.63 -9.25 -9.14
CA GLU A 182 -10.52 -8.72 -8.31
C GLU A 182 -10.43 -9.42 -6.95
N SER A 183 -11.55 -9.60 -6.25
CA SER A 183 -11.54 -10.26 -4.93
C SER A 183 -10.98 -11.69 -5.02
N VAL A 184 -11.36 -12.44 -6.06
CA VAL A 184 -10.89 -13.82 -6.25
C VAL A 184 -9.40 -13.82 -6.62
N ASP A 185 -8.97 -12.90 -7.48
CA ASP A 185 -7.56 -12.77 -7.83
C ASP A 185 -6.71 -12.40 -6.59
N ASN A 186 -7.20 -11.50 -5.73
CA ASN A 186 -6.54 -11.12 -4.48
C ASN A 186 -6.44 -12.31 -3.52
N ASP A 187 -7.51 -13.10 -3.36
CA ASP A 187 -7.46 -14.32 -2.56
C ASP A 187 -6.43 -15.29 -3.13
N CYS A 188 -6.48 -15.57 -4.43
CA CYS A 188 -5.50 -16.42 -5.12
C CYS A 188 -4.07 -15.92 -4.99
N TYR A 189 -3.87 -14.60 -4.98
CA TYR A 189 -2.58 -13.96 -4.73
C TYR A 189 -2.08 -14.20 -3.30
N PHE A 190 -2.94 -14.10 -2.29
CA PHE A 190 -2.51 -14.27 -0.91
C PHE A 190 -2.31 -15.73 -0.52
N VAL A 191 -3.13 -16.66 -1.01
CA VAL A 191 -3.01 -18.08 -0.65
C VAL A 191 -1.69 -18.73 -1.08
N GLN A 192 -0.96 -18.16 -2.04
CA GLN A 192 0.38 -18.61 -2.45
C GLN A 192 1.51 -18.04 -1.58
N ARG A 193 1.20 -17.12 -0.66
CA ARG A 193 2.17 -16.48 0.22
C ARG A 193 2.21 -17.16 1.59
N VAL A 194 3.41 -17.53 2.04
CA VAL A 194 3.59 -18.12 3.38
C VAL A 194 3.50 -17.08 4.50
N ASP A 195 3.68 -15.79 4.17
CA ASP A 195 3.68 -14.65 5.09
C ASP A 195 2.32 -13.93 5.17
N ARG A 196 1.27 -14.42 4.49
CA ARG A 196 -0.03 -13.75 4.36
C ARG A 196 -0.68 -13.36 5.71
N ALA A 197 -0.50 -14.16 6.75
CA ALA A 197 -1.03 -13.86 8.09
C ALA A 197 -0.37 -12.62 8.72
N LEU A 198 0.89 -12.32 8.38
CA LEU A 198 1.56 -11.08 8.79
C LEU A 198 0.95 -9.84 8.15
N ILE A 199 0.48 -9.99 6.92
CA ILE A 199 -0.01 -8.92 6.07
C ILE A 199 -1.47 -8.63 6.38
N LEU A 200 -2.31 -9.68 6.39
CA LEU A 200 -3.76 -9.59 6.52
C LEU A 200 -4.25 -9.76 7.97
N GLY A 201 -3.47 -10.41 8.83
CA GLY A 201 -3.92 -10.94 10.11
C GLY A 201 -4.40 -12.40 10.00
N ASP A 202 -4.43 -13.10 11.14
CA ASP A 202 -4.73 -14.54 11.20
C ASP A 202 -6.16 -14.90 10.81
N GLU A 203 -7.12 -14.03 11.10
CA GLU A 203 -8.54 -14.23 10.77
C GLU A 203 -8.75 -14.12 9.26
N ALA A 204 -8.45 -12.95 8.67
CA ALA A 204 -8.54 -12.73 7.23
C ALA A 204 -7.72 -13.76 6.43
N SER A 205 -6.54 -14.16 6.91
CA SER A 205 -5.73 -15.20 6.27
C SER A 205 -6.40 -16.58 6.20
N ARG A 206 -7.33 -16.90 7.11
CA ARG A 206 -8.06 -18.17 7.13
C ARG A 206 -9.32 -18.14 6.27
N GLU A 207 -9.84 -16.94 5.99
CA GLU A 207 -11.06 -16.73 5.21
C GLU A 207 -10.81 -16.67 3.69
N LEU A 208 -9.54 -16.56 3.26
CA LEU A 208 -9.17 -16.53 1.85
C LEU A 208 -9.69 -17.78 1.11
N ASN A 209 -10.33 -17.56 -0.03
CA ASN A 209 -10.90 -18.62 -0.83
C ASN A 209 -10.46 -18.49 -2.30
N CYS A 210 -9.38 -19.18 -2.68
CA CYS A 210 -8.98 -19.30 -4.07
C CYS A 210 -9.60 -20.56 -4.70
N PRO A 211 -10.44 -20.44 -5.73
CA PRO A 211 -11.07 -21.59 -6.38
C PRO A 211 -10.10 -22.36 -7.29
N LEU A 212 -8.90 -21.83 -7.54
CA LEU A 212 -7.96 -22.38 -8.52
C LEU A 212 -6.91 -23.31 -7.89
N TRP A 213 -6.56 -23.10 -6.63
CA TRP A 213 -5.56 -23.90 -5.94
C TRP A 213 -5.66 -23.77 -4.42
N GLU A 214 -5.15 -24.79 -3.73
CA GLU A 214 -5.03 -24.79 -2.28
C GLU A 214 -3.99 -23.78 -1.78
N ALA A 215 -4.22 -23.28 -0.58
CA ALA A 215 -3.31 -22.36 0.08
C ALA A 215 -2.03 -23.07 0.55
N VAL A 216 -0.89 -22.42 0.32
CA VAL A 216 0.36 -22.86 0.94
C VAL A 216 0.26 -22.74 2.46
N PRO A 217 0.94 -23.59 3.24
CA PRO A 217 0.96 -23.45 4.69
C PRO A 217 1.50 -22.07 5.10
N VAL A 218 0.83 -21.41 6.05
CA VAL A 218 1.36 -20.18 6.67
C VAL A 218 2.63 -20.55 7.44
N ASN A 219 3.71 -19.80 7.22
CA ASN A 219 4.90 -19.94 8.05
C ASN A 219 4.67 -19.20 9.36
N LYS A 220 4.25 -19.94 10.39
CA LYS A 220 4.00 -19.40 11.74
C LYS A 220 5.26 -18.91 12.46
N ASN A 221 6.45 -19.16 11.93
CA ASN A 221 7.69 -18.59 12.46
C ASN A 221 7.95 -17.18 11.92
N LEU A 222 7.31 -16.82 10.80
CA LEU A 222 7.15 -15.43 10.38
C LEU A 222 6.07 -14.82 11.25
N GLN A 223 6.36 -14.58 12.54
CA GLN A 223 5.44 -13.88 13.41
C GLN A 223 5.68 -12.38 13.36
N ARG A 224 4.58 -11.64 13.44
CA ARG A 224 4.59 -10.24 13.82
C ARG A 224 5.04 -10.32 15.26
N GLN A 225 6.33 -10.15 15.55
CA GLN A 225 6.73 -10.03 16.95
C GLN A 225 5.86 -8.92 17.53
N THR A 226 4.95 -9.32 18.42
CA THR A 226 4.05 -8.41 19.11
C THR A 226 4.95 -7.36 19.72
N PRO A 227 4.77 -6.07 19.42
CA PRO A 227 5.86 -5.15 19.62
C PRO A 227 6.09 -5.03 21.13
N LEU A 228 7.26 -5.47 21.59
CA LEU A 228 7.88 -4.92 22.80
C LEU A 228 7.80 -3.38 22.76
N VAL A 229 7.78 -2.79 21.56
CA VAL A 229 7.53 -1.36 21.27
C VAL A 229 6.13 -0.87 21.69
N LYS A 230 5.04 -1.65 21.62
CA LYS A 230 3.73 -1.25 22.14
C LYS A 230 3.77 -1.19 23.66
N ILE A 231 4.38 -2.19 24.29
CA ILE A 231 4.62 -2.20 25.74
C ILE A 231 5.54 -1.04 26.13
N LEU A 232 6.62 -0.79 25.38
CA LEU A 232 7.54 0.33 25.61
C LEU A 232 6.85 1.69 25.42
N MET A 233 6.00 1.87 24.41
CA MET A 233 5.27 3.11 24.17
C MET A 233 4.21 3.36 25.26
N TYR A 234 3.54 2.31 25.74
CA TYR A 234 2.63 2.41 26.90
C TYR A 234 3.37 2.73 28.20
N ILE A 235 4.64 2.32 28.35
CA ILE A 235 5.48 2.63 29.52
C ILE A 235 6.11 4.04 29.40
N LEU A 236 6.47 4.47 28.20
CA LEU A 236 7.14 5.76 27.97
C LEU A 236 6.16 6.94 27.85
N SER A 237 4.92 6.72 27.42
CA SER A 237 3.91 7.78 27.29
C SER A 237 3.56 8.46 28.63
N PRO A 238 3.37 7.73 29.75
CA PRO A 238 3.17 8.37 31.06
C PRO A 238 4.38 9.18 31.51
N ILE A 239 5.60 8.74 31.19
CA ILE A 239 6.84 9.41 31.59
C ILE A 239 6.97 10.77 30.91
N VAL A 240 6.60 10.87 29.62
CA VAL A 240 6.59 12.15 28.89
C VAL A 240 5.54 13.10 29.47
N VAL A 241 4.34 12.61 29.78
CA VAL A 241 3.26 13.41 30.39
C VAL A 241 3.62 13.90 31.79
N ILE A 242 4.27 13.06 32.60
CA ILE A 242 4.75 13.43 33.94
C ILE A 242 5.87 14.48 33.85
N MET A 243 6.75 14.39 32.85
CA MET A 243 7.80 15.40 32.62
C MET A 243 7.21 16.75 32.19
N ASP A 244 6.20 16.78 31.33
CA ASP A 244 5.54 18.04 30.94
C ASP A 244 4.85 18.72 32.14
N LEU A 245 4.21 17.94 33.02
CA LEU A 245 3.61 18.44 34.27
C LEU A 245 4.65 19.03 35.24
N LEU A 246 5.80 18.38 35.40
CA LEU A 246 6.89 18.86 36.25
C LEU A 246 7.60 20.10 35.69
N THR A 247 7.66 20.23 34.36
CA THR A 247 8.26 21.40 33.72
C THR A 247 7.34 22.62 33.84
N MET A 248 6.02 22.42 33.76
CA MET A 248 5.01 23.45 33.99
C MET A 248 4.99 23.96 35.44
N GLN A 249 5.17 23.08 36.44
CA GLN A 249 5.21 23.50 37.85
C GLN A 249 6.44 24.35 38.20
N ASN A 250 7.60 24.06 37.60
CA ASN A 250 8.83 24.84 37.82
C ASN A 250 8.81 26.22 37.14
N LEU A 251 7.98 26.42 36.11
CA LEU A 251 7.77 27.71 35.44
C LEU A 251 6.89 28.67 36.25
N HIS A 252 6.12 28.17 37.23
CA HIS A 252 5.30 28.99 38.13
C HIS A 252 5.98 29.36 39.46
N GLN A 253 7.18 28.82 39.74
CA GLN A 253 7.97 29.16 40.93
C GLN A 253 9.15 30.11 40.64
N ARG A 254 9.23 30.66 39.43
CA ARG A 254 10.14 31.74 39.03
C ARG A 254 9.34 32.95 38.61
#